data_AF-A0A975B913-F1
#
_entry.id   AF-A0A975B913-F1
#
_cell.length_a   1.000
_cell.length_b   1.000
_cell.length_c   1.000
_cell.angle_alpha   90.00
_cell.angle_beta   90.00
_cell.angle_gamma   90.00
#
_symmetry.space_group_name_H-M   'P 1'
#
loop_
_entity.id
_entity.type
_entity.pdbx_description
1 polymer ?
#
loop_
_entity_poly.entity_id
_entity_poly.type
_entity_poly.pdbx_seq_one_letter_code
_entity_poly.pdbx_strand_id
1 'polypeptide(L)'
;MKDNNRKRINRLIKIMIEVKTSPRQTVPFLISKLGISRTQYYKDKDDLKSIGFEYEYSRPQKRFIITADKDLPVNSLTLTERLSLIMAFRQLSASGDHIL
;
A
#
# COMPACT_ATOMS: atom_id res chain seq x y z
N MET A 1 9.20 14.47 -13.95
CA MET A 1 9.75 13.61 -12.87
C MET A 1 8.82 13.45 -11.66
N LYS A 2 8.04 14.47 -11.25
CA LYS A 2 7.12 14.41 -10.08
C LYS A 2 5.95 13.42 -10.20
N ASP A 3 5.43 13.17 -11.41
CA ASP A 3 4.22 12.33 -11.56
C ASP A 3 4.48 10.83 -11.46
N ASN A 4 5.66 10.36 -11.89
CA ASN A 4 5.97 8.93 -11.84
C ASN A 4 6.14 8.43 -10.40
N ASN A 5 6.70 9.28 -9.52
CA ASN A 5 6.82 8.98 -8.10
C ASN A 5 5.45 8.97 -7.40
N ARG A 6 4.55 9.90 -7.76
CA ARG A 6 3.18 9.92 -7.23
C ARG A 6 2.39 8.67 -7.62
N LYS A 7 2.45 8.25 -8.88
CA LYS A 7 1.82 7.00 -9.35
C LYS A 7 2.38 5.77 -8.63
N ARG A 8 3.70 5.73 -8.37
CA ARG A 8 4.32 4.67 -7.56
C ARG A 8 3.77 4.65 -6.15
N ILE A 9 3.79 5.77 -5.43
CA ILE A 9 3.29 5.85 -4.04
C ILE A 9 1.83 5.41 -3.95
N ASN A 10 0.96 5.91 -4.85
CA ASN A 10 -0.45 5.50 -4.89
C ASN A 10 -0.59 3.98 -5.08
N ARG A 11 0.21 3.38 -5.97
CA ARG A 11 0.21 1.93 -6.18
C ARG A 11 0.66 1.14 -4.94
N LEU A 12 1.71 1.58 -4.24
CA LEU A 12 2.17 0.94 -3.01
C LEU A 12 1.08 0.97 -1.92
N ILE A 13 0.41 2.11 -1.75
CA ILE A 13 -0.71 2.27 -0.81
C ILE A 13 -1.86 1.33 -1.19
N LYS A 14 -2.24 1.26 -2.47
CA LYS A 14 -3.29 0.35 -2.95
C LYS A 14 -2.96 -1.12 -2.67
N ILE A 15 -1.72 -1.56 -2.92
CA ILE A 15 -1.29 -2.93 -2.61
C ILE A 15 -1.46 -3.21 -1.11
N MET A 16 -1.01 -2.29 -0.25
CA MET A 16 -1.10 -2.44 1.20
C MET A 16 -2.56 -2.53 1.68
N ILE A 17 -3.44 -1.65 1.18
CA ILE A 17 -4.88 -1.67 1.50
C ILE A 17 -5.52 -2.99 1.06
N GLU A 18 -5.24 -3.44 -0.16
CA GLU A 18 -5.82 -4.67 -0.71
C GLU A 18 -5.39 -5.93 0.06
N VAL A 19 -4.12 -6.00 0.44
CA VAL A 19 -3.56 -7.07 1.28
C VAL A 19 -4.22 -7.10 2.66
N LYS A 20 -4.47 -5.93 3.27
CA LYS A 20 -5.12 -5.78 4.59
C LYS A 20 -6.62 -6.09 4.56
N THR A 21 -7.35 -5.51 3.61
CA THR A 21 -8.82 -5.52 3.56
C THR A 21 -9.40 -6.75 2.87
N SER A 22 -8.69 -7.30 1.89
CA SER A 22 -9.14 -8.46 1.11
C SER A 22 -8.09 -9.59 1.11
N PRO A 23 -7.73 -10.15 2.27
CA PRO A 23 -6.59 -11.05 2.39
C PRO A 23 -6.80 -12.38 1.65
N ARG A 24 -8.03 -12.82 1.40
CA ARG A 24 -8.31 -14.09 0.70
C ARG A 24 -8.22 -14.02 -0.82
N GLN A 25 -7.94 -12.85 -1.39
CA GLN A 25 -7.75 -12.70 -2.83
C GLN A 25 -6.42 -13.35 -3.27
N THR A 26 -6.34 -13.77 -4.54
CA THR A 26 -5.12 -14.39 -5.08
C THR A 26 -4.15 -13.34 -5.63
N VAL A 27 -2.85 -13.67 -5.70
CA VAL A 27 -1.85 -12.79 -6.34
C VAL A 27 -2.21 -12.42 -7.79
N PRO A 28 -2.61 -13.37 -8.68
CA PRO A 28 -3.03 -13.02 -10.04
C PRO A 28 -4.23 -12.06 -10.07
N PHE A 29 -5.21 -12.26 -9.19
CA PHE A 29 -6.37 -11.37 -9.10
C PHE A 29 -5.97 -9.97 -8.65
N LEU A 30 -5.13 -9.84 -7.61
CA LEU A 30 -4.62 -8.55 -7.15
C LEU A 30 -3.86 -7.79 -8.26
N ILE A 31 -2.98 -8.48 -8.99
CA ILE A 31 -2.22 -7.92 -10.11
C ILE A 31 -3.16 -7.40 -11.20
N SER A 32 -4.17 -8.20 -11.57
CA SER A 32 -5.18 -7.83 -12.56
C SER A 32 -6.04 -6.66 -12.09
N LYS A 33 -6.51 -6.67 -10.84
CA LYS A 33 -7.31 -5.61 -10.22
C LYS A 33 -6.59 -4.27 -10.20
N LEU A 34 -5.28 -4.27 -9.95
CA LEU A 34 -4.45 -3.07 -9.93
C LEU A 34 -3.93 -2.66 -11.32
N GLY A 35 -4.19 -3.45 -12.37
CA GLY A 35 -3.75 -3.16 -13.73
C GLY A 35 -2.23 -3.11 -13.90
N ILE A 36 -1.49 -3.91 -13.12
CA ILE A 36 -0.01 -3.88 -13.11
C ILE A 36 0.57 -5.17 -13.65
N SER A 37 1.84 -5.15 -14.07
CA SER A 37 2.54 -6.38 -14.47
C SER A 37 3.00 -7.17 -13.25
N ARG A 38 3.23 -8.48 -13.45
CA ARG A 38 3.81 -9.35 -12.42
C ARG A 38 5.16 -8.84 -11.93
N THR A 39 6.03 -8.39 -12.84
CA THR A 39 7.33 -7.80 -12.50
C THR A 39 7.17 -6.54 -11.66
N GLN A 40 6.21 -5.67 -12.00
CA GLN A 40 5.95 -4.46 -11.22
C GLN A 40 5.46 -4.79 -9.81
N TYR A 41 4.58 -5.77 -9.67
CA TYR A 41 4.11 -6.24 -8.36
C TYR A 41 5.26 -6.72 -7.47
N TYR A 42 6.20 -7.52 -7.98
CA TYR A 42 7.33 -7.97 -7.16
C TYR A 42 8.29 -6.83 -6.79
N LYS A 43 8.54 -5.88 -7.71
CA LYS A 43 9.31 -4.66 -7.39
C LYS A 43 8.63 -3.84 -6.30
N ASP A 44 7.33 -3.61 -6.42
CA ASP A 44 6.55 -2.87 -5.42
C ASP A 44 6.49 -3.62 -4.07
N LYS A 45 6.47 -4.96 -4.09
CA LYS A 45 6.55 -5.80 -2.89
C LYS A 45 7.90 -5.61 -2.18
N ASP A 46 8.99 -5.55 -2.92
CA ASP A 46 10.33 -5.29 -2.37
C ASP A 46 10.44 -3.86 -1.83
N ASP A 47 9.85 -2.88 -2.52
CA ASP A 47 9.73 -1.50 -2.05
C ASP A 47 8.96 -1.42 -0.72
N LEU A 48 7.83 -2.12 -0.60
CA LEU A 48 7.04 -2.20 0.62
C LEU A 48 7.84 -2.85 1.77
N LYS A 49 8.60 -3.90 1.47
CA LYS A 49 9.51 -4.52 2.45
C LYS A 49 10.55 -3.52 2.95
N SER A 50 11.12 -2.69 2.07
CA SER A 50 12.13 -1.69 2.46
C SER A 50 11.61 -0.65 3.46
N ILE A 51 10.31 -0.38 3.48
CA ILE A 51 9.66 0.54 4.42
C ILE A 51 9.05 -0.18 5.63
N GLY A 52 9.26 -1.50 5.77
CA GLY A 52 8.83 -2.29 6.92
C GLY A 52 7.42 -2.90 6.80
N PHE A 53 6.84 -2.94 5.59
CA PHE A 53 5.62 -3.69 5.31
C PHE A 53 5.96 -4.99 4.56
N GLU A 54 6.00 -6.11 5.27
CA GLU A 54 6.27 -7.42 4.73
C GLU A 54 5.04 -8.31 4.76
N TYR A 55 4.80 -9.01 3.67
CA TYR A 55 3.70 -9.94 3.55
C TYR A 55 4.03 -11.07 2.58
N GLU A 56 3.32 -12.18 2.72
CA GLU A 56 3.41 -13.35 1.85
C GLU A 56 2.04 -13.90 1.51
N TYR A 57 1.95 -14.63 0.40
CA TYR A 57 0.73 -15.35 0.06
C TYR A 57 0.88 -16.82 0.48
N SER A 58 0.14 -17.21 1.50
CA SER A 58 0.07 -18.59 1.98
C SER A 58 -0.84 -19.40 1.06
N ARG A 59 -0.24 -20.32 0.31
CA ARG A 59 -1.00 -21.27 -0.53
C ARG A 59 -1.89 -22.20 0.29
N PRO A 60 -1.44 -22.78 1.42
CA PRO A 60 -2.28 -23.63 2.26
C PRO A 60 -3.52 -22.89 2.77
N GLN A 61 -3.36 -21.65 3.21
CA GLN A 61 -4.45 -20.86 3.79
C GLN A 61 -5.22 -20.04 2.75
N LYS A 62 -4.79 -20.08 1.48
CA LYS A 62 -5.33 -19.31 0.35
C LYS A 62 -5.54 -17.83 0.69
N ARG A 63 -4.54 -17.23 1.34
CA ARG A 63 -4.62 -15.83 1.79
C ARG A 63 -3.25 -15.17 1.88
N PHE A 64 -3.26 -13.84 1.85
CA PHE A 64 -2.16 -13.02 2.32
C PHE A 64 -2.03 -13.10 3.85
N ILE A 65 -0.77 -13.21 4.28
CA ILE A 65 -0.32 -13.15 5.67
C ILE A 65 0.66 -11.99 5.75
N ILE A 66 0.39 -11.03 6.63
CA ILE A 66 1.29 -9.92 6.90
C ILE A 66 2.29 -10.40 7.94
N THR A 67 3.57 -10.45 7.58
CA THR A 67 4.66 -10.97 8.43
C THR A 67 5.36 -9.85 9.19
N ALA A 68 5.35 -8.63 8.64
CA ALA A 68 5.72 -7.42 9.35
C ALA A 68 4.81 -6.29 8.91
N ASP A 69 4.15 -5.67 9.86
CA ASP A 69 3.51 -4.38 9.69
C ASP A 69 4.18 -3.50 10.72
N LYS A 70 5.27 -2.82 10.34
CA LYS A 70 5.70 -1.68 11.14
C LYS A 70 4.58 -0.67 10.96
N ASP A 71 3.58 -0.76 11.84
CA ASP A 71 2.50 0.19 11.91
C ASP A 71 3.13 1.58 11.74
N LEU A 72 2.65 2.34 10.75
CA LEU A 72 2.71 3.79 10.87
C LEU A 72 2.29 4.04 12.32
N PRO A 73 3.09 4.69 13.16
CA PRO A 73 2.92 4.64 14.61
C PRO A 73 1.73 5.51 15.04
N VAL A 74 0.58 5.42 14.36
CA VAL A 74 -0.60 6.29 14.48
C VAL A 74 -1.13 6.28 15.92
N ASN A 75 -0.98 5.15 16.61
CA ASN A 75 -1.40 5.01 18.00
C ASN A 75 -0.52 5.80 18.98
N SER A 76 0.77 6.00 18.69
CA SER A 76 1.68 6.84 19.49
C SER A 76 1.85 8.26 18.96
N LEU A 77 1.13 8.63 17.89
CA LEU A 77 1.15 10.00 17.39
C LEU A 77 0.34 10.91 18.32
N THR A 78 0.96 12.03 18.66
CA THR A 78 0.30 13.19 19.26
C THR A 78 -0.79 13.72 18.32
N LEU A 79 -1.72 14.52 18.86
CA LEU A 79 -2.75 15.18 18.07
C LEU A 79 -2.16 16.00 16.90
N THR A 80 -1.04 16.70 17.14
CA THR A 80 -0.34 17.51 16.13
C THR A 80 0.22 16.68 14.99
N GLU A 81 0.80 15.53 15.28
CA GLU A 81 1.33 14.63 14.26
C GLU A 81 0.20 13.99 13.44
N ARG A 82 -0.92 13.64 14.10
CA ARG A 82 -2.12 13.17 13.39
C ARG A 82 -2.68 14.24 12.45
N LEU A 83 -2.81 15.48 12.93
CA LEU A 83 -3.27 16.60 12.10
C LEU A 83 -2.29 16.88 10.95
N SER A 84 -0.99 16.80 11.20
CA SER A 84 0.04 16.94 10.15
C SER A 84 -0.09 15.86 9.08
N LEU A 85 -0.33 14.61 9.46
CA LEU A 85 -0.59 13.53 8.52
C LEU A 85 -1.89 13.72 7.74
N ILE A 86 -2.97 14.15 8.41
CA ILE A 86 -4.26 14.45 7.76
C ILE A 86 -4.08 15.57 6.73
N MET A 87 -3.34 16.63 7.07
CA MET A 87 -3.06 17.74 6.16
C MET A 87 -2.17 17.30 4.99
N ALA A 88 -1.12 16.51 5.26
CA ALA A 88 -0.26 15.95 4.20
C ALA A 88 -1.05 15.02 3.27
N PHE A 89 -1.95 14.21 3.81
CA PHE A 89 -2.84 13.34 3.04
C PHE A 89 -3.84 14.17 2.22
N ARG A 90 -4.45 15.20 2.81
CA ARG A 90 -5.32 16.14 2.07
C ARG A 90 -4.57 16.84 0.94
N GLN A 91 -3.34 17.28 1.17
CA GLN A 91 -2.48 17.86 0.14
C GLN A 91 -2.23 16.85 -0.98
N LEU A 92 -1.94 15.59 -0.63
CA LEU A 92 -1.71 14.50 -1.58
C LEU A 92 -2.97 14.23 -2.41
N SER A 93 -4.16 14.22 -1.80
CA SER A 93 -5.45 14.02 -2.48
C SER A 93 -5.88 15.22 -3.33
N ALA A 94 -5.72 16.44 -2.83
CA ALA A 94 -6.08 17.70 -3.52
C ALA A 94 -5.17 18.01 -4.71
N SER A 95 -3.97 17.41 -4.75
CA SER A 95 -3.07 17.47 -5.90
C SER A 95 -3.62 16.76 -7.16
N GLY A 96 -4.81 16.14 -7.08
CA GLY A 96 -5.63 15.74 -8.22
C GLY A 96 -5.33 14.34 -8.79
N ASP A 97 -5.65 13.27 -8.06
CA ASP A 97 -5.77 11.93 -8.67
C ASP A 97 -6.75 11.01 -7.92
N HIS A 98 -7.94 11.53 -7.58
CA HIS A 98 -9.10 10.73 -7.15
C HIS A 98 -10.39 11.27 -7.81
N ILE A 99 -10.74 10.75 -8.98
CA ILE A 99 -12.15 10.46 -9.26
C ILE A 99 -12.39 9.12 -8.56
N LEU A 100 -13.24 9.16 -7.54
CA LEU A 100 -13.73 8.01 -6.78
C LEU A 100 -14.39 6.98 -7.69
#